data_AF-A0A251QPZ8-F1
#
_entry.id   AF-A0A251QPZ8-F1
#
_cell.length_a   1.000
_cell.length_b   1.000
_cell.length_c   1.000
_cell.angle_alpha   90.00
_cell.angle_beta   90.00
_cell.angle_gamma   90.00
#
_symmetry.space_group_name_H-M   'P 1'
#
loop_
_entity.id
_entity.type
_entity.pdbx_description
1 polymer ?
#
loop_
_entity_poly.entity_id
_entity_poly.type
_entity_poly.pdbx_seq_one_letter_code
_entity_poly.pdbx_strand_id
1 'polypeptide(L)'
;MATRINCIFDGNLLQTKIHNIGARLVGVDKIGNKYYEKLDTQYGRHRWVEYAEKGRYNASQVPPEWHGWLHYITDRTGDELLMLRPKRYGIEHKENFTGEGDEFIYHSKGHSLNPGQRDWTRYQPWQPTKP
;
A
#
# COMPACT_ATOMS: atom_id res chain seq x y z
N MET A 1 18.77 -16.83 3.96
CA MET A 1 18.38 -18.01 4.78
C MET A 1 17.13 -17.77 5.64
N ALA A 2 16.90 -16.56 6.19
CA ALA A 2 15.73 -16.27 7.04
C ALA A 2 14.35 -16.43 6.36
N THR A 3 14.27 -16.22 5.04
CA THR A 3 12.98 -16.20 4.31
C THR A 3 12.30 -17.56 4.11
N ARG A 4 13.03 -18.69 4.25
CA ARG A 4 12.45 -20.04 4.11
C ARG A 4 11.86 -20.60 5.40
N ILE A 5 12.16 -20.02 6.55
CA ILE A 5 11.70 -20.54 7.86
C ILE A 5 10.36 -19.92 8.23
N ASN A 6 10.14 -18.64 7.91
CA ASN A 6 8.92 -17.92 8.28
C ASN A 6 7.64 -18.53 7.66
N CYS A 7 7.72 -19.20 6.51
CA CYS A 7 6.56 -19.84 5.89
C CYS A 7 6.09 -21.11 6.63
N ILE A 8 6.85 -21.65 7.59
CA ILE A 8 6.42 -22.81 8.38
C ILE A 8 5.28 -22.40 9.33
N PHE A 9 5.36 -21.19 9.89
CA PHE A 9 4.37 -20.66 10.82
C PHE A 9 3.29 -19.81 10.15
N ASP A 10 3.52 -19.37 8.91
CA ASP A 10 2.54 -18.65 8.09
C ASP A 10 2.11 -19.47 6.86
N GLY A 11 0.91 -20.03 6.94
CA GLY A 11 0.33 -20.86 5.86
C GLY A 11 0.09 -20.10 4.55
N ASN A 12 -0.20 -18.81 4.60
CA ASN A 12 -0.41 -18.01 3.38
C ASN A 12 0.91 -17.80 2.63
N LEU A 13 1.99 -17.55 3.37
CA LEU A 13 3.31 -17.44 2.81
C LEU A 13 3.78 -18.78 2.20
N LEU A 14 3.43 -19.91 2.81
CA LEU A 14 3.70 -21.22 2.24
C LEU A 14 2.93 -21.44 0.92
N GLN A 15 1.63 -21.11 0.89
CA GLN A 15 0.80 -21.23 -0.31
C GLN A 15 1.35 -20.38 -1.47
N THR A 16 1.74 -19.13 -1.20
CA THR A 16 2.36 -18.27 -2.21
C THR A 16 3.69 -18.83 -2.71
N LYS A 17 4.52 -19.39 -1.81
CA LYS A 17 5.77 -20.07 -2.22
C LYS A 17 5.53 -21.28 -3.11
N ILE A 18 4.45 -22.04 -2.89
CA ILE A 18 4.05 -23.14 -3.77
C ILE A 18 3.60 -22.59 -5.13
N HIS A 19 2.76 -21.55 -5.16
CA HIS A 19 2.31 -20.94 -6.42
C HIS A 19 3.48 -20.38 -7.25
N ASN A 20 4.52 -19.85 -6.59
CA ASN A 20 5.71 -19.35 -7.27
C ASN A 20 6.48 -20.42 -8.05
N ILE A 21 6.30 -21.71 -7.75
CA ILE A 21 6.95 -22.80 -8.49
C ILE A 21 6.37 -22.84 -9.91
N GLY A 22 7.22 -22.52 -10.88
CA GLY A 22 6.85 -22.42 -12.30
C GLY A 22 6.04 -21.17 -12.64
N ALA A 23 6.03 -20.15 -11.78
CA ALA A 23 5.47 -18.84 -12.11
C ALA A 23 6.54 -17.93 -12.73
N ARG A 24 6.12 -17.03 -13.62
CA ARG A 24 6.98 -16.01 -14.22
C ARG A 24 7.02 -14.78 -13.31
N LEU A 25 8.21 -14.28 -13.01
CA LEU A 25 8.38 -12.98 -12.37
C LEU A 25 8.15 -11.89 -13.42
N VAL A 26 7.14 -11.04 -13.20
CA VAL A 26 6.75 -9.95 -14.11
C VAL A 26 7.50 -8.68 -13.78
N GLY A 27 7.61 -8.33 -12.49
CA GLY A 27 8.32 -7.14 -12.04
C GLY A 27 8.47 -7.08 -10.53
N VAL A 28 9.19 -6.05 -10.08
CA VAL A 28 9.47 -5.77 -8.67
C VAL A 28 9.25 -4.29 -8.43
N ASP A 29 8.45 -3.93 -7.44
CA ASP A 29 8.24 -2.52 -7.10
C ASP A 29 9.39 -1.93 -6.27
N LYS A 30 9.31 -0.62 -6.00
CA LYS A 30 10.29 0.12 -5.20
C LYS A 30 10.41 -0.38 -3.76
N ILE A 31 9.35 -0.96 -3.21
CA ILE A 31 9.29 -1.49 -1.83
C ILE A 31 9.91 -2.90 -1.77
N GLY A 32 10.05 -3.55 -2.94
CA GLY A 32 10.62 -4.89 -3.10
C GLY A 32 9.56 -5.99 -3.21
N ASN A 33 8.28 -5.65 -3.33
CA ASN A 33 7.22 -6.62 -3.57
C ASN A 33 7.40 -7.19 -4.98
N LYS A 34 7.22 -8.51 -5.10
CA LYS A 34 7.45 -9.23 -6.35
C LYS A 34 6.12 -9.65 -6.96
N TYR A 35 5.91 -9.33 -8.22
CA TYR A 35 4.67 -9.61 -8.93
C TYR A 35 4.88 -10.80 -9.87
N TYR A 36 4.03 -11.80 -9.74
CA TYR A 36 4.12 -13.06 -10.46
C TYR A 36 2.90 -13.30 -11.33
N GLU A 37 3.13 -13.94 -12.47
CA GLU A 37 2.07 -14.39 -13.37
C GLU A 37 2.26 -15.85 -13.77
N LYS A 38 1.15 -16.61 -13.81
CA LYS A 38 1.10 -17.99 -14.29
C LYS A 38 -0.21 -18.28 -15.02
N LEU A 39 -0.18 -18.18 -16.35
CA LEU A 39 -1.35 -18.30 -17.21
C LEU A 39 -2.00 -19.70 -17.20
N ASP A 40 -1.25 -20.74 -16.83
CA ASP A 40 -1.75 -22.12 -16.75
C ASP A 40 -2.61 -22.41 -15.50
N THR A 41 -2.91 -21.39 -14.69
CA THR A 41 -3.71 -21.52 -13.47
C THR A 41 -5.14 -21.02 -13.66
N GLN A 42 -6.00 -21.31 -12.70
CA GLN A 42 -7.39 -20.87 -12.69
C GLN A 42 -7.49 -19.35 -12.90
N TYR A 43 -8.45 -18.93 -13.73
CA TYR A 43 -8.77 -17.52 -13.94
C TYR A 43 -9.02 -16.81 -12.59
N GLY A 44 -8.47 -15.61 -12.45
CA GLY A 44 -8.47 -14.84 -11.19
C GLY A 44 -7.34 -15.17 -10.21
N ARG A 45 -6.65 -16.31 -10.35
CA ARG A 45 -5.49 -16.69 -9.50
C ARG A 45 -4.15 -16.66 -10.24
N HIS A 46 -4.15 -16.27 -11.50
CA HIS A 46 -2.96 -16.27 -12.35
C HIS A 46 -2.03 -15.09 -12.11
N ARG A 47 -2.47 -14.02 -11.43
CA ARG A 47 -1.63 -12.91 -10.95
C ARG A 47 -1.67 -12.84 -9.44
N TRP A 48 -0.51 -12.68 -8.83
CA TRP A 48 -0.40 -12.44 -7.39
C TRP A 48 0.86 -11.65 -7.06
N VAL A 49 0.89 -11.12 -5.84
CA VAL A 49 2.04 -10.41 -5.28
C VAL A 49 2.63 -11.22 -4.12
N GLU A 50 3.95 -11.29 -4.07
CA GLU A 50 4.70 -11.72 -2.90
C GLU A 50 5.30 -10.47 -2.24
N TYR A 51 4.74 -10.06 -1.10
CA TYR A 51 5.22 -8.89 -0.34
C TYR A 51 6.67 -9.06 0.11
N ALA A 52 7.45 -7.97 0.11
CA ALA A 52 8.84 -7.98 0.55
C ALA A 52 8.93 -8.29 2.05
N GLU A 53 8.10 -7.61 2.85
CA GLU A 53 7.99 -7.81 4.27
C GLU A 53 7.24 -9.11 4.58
N LYS A 54 7.83 -9.94 5.45
CA LYS A 54 7.30 -11.27 5.80
C LYS A 54 6.65 -11.32 7.17
N GLY A 55 6.80 -10.28 7.98
CA GLY A 55 6.27 -10.21 9.33
C GLY A 55 4.86 -9.63 9.37
N ARG A 56 4.70 -8.40 8.84
CA ARG A 56 3.43 -7.66 8.81
C ARG A 56 3.09 -7.20 7.40
N TYR A 57 2.86 -8.15 6.49
CA TYR A 57 2.39 -7.78 5.16
C TYR A 57 0.94 -7.31 5.20
N ASN A 58 0.62 -6.27 4.42
CA ASN A 58 -0.71 -5.70 4.32
C ASN A 58 -1.08 -5.48 2.85
N ALA A 59 -2.34 -5.72 2.49
CA ALA A 59 -2.86 -5.53 1.13
C ALA A 59 -2.62 -4.10 0.59
N SER A 60 -2.62 -3.10 1.47
CA SER A 60 -2.40 -1.70 1.11
C SER A 60 -0.95 -1.36 0.75
N GLN A 61 0.01 -2.28 0.88
CA GLN A 61 1.42 -2.07 0.52
C GLN A 61 1.67 -2.07 -1.00
N VAL A 62 0.71 -2.55 -1.80
CA VAL A 62 0.79 -2.52 -3.26
C VAL A 62 0.64 -1.09 -3.75
N PRO A 63 1.61 -0.53 -4.51
CA PRO A 63 1.53 0.82 -5.01
C PRO A 63 0.51 0.94 -6.17
N PRO A 64 0.03 2.16 -6.48
CA PRO A 64 -1.04 2.36 -7.46
C PRO A 64 -0.74 1.80 -8.85
N GLU A 65 0.52 1.88 -9.28
CA GLU A 65 0.96 1.35 -10.58
C GLU A 65 0.79 -0.17 -10.69
N TRP A 66 0.98 -0.93 -9.61
CA TRP A 66 0.84 -2.38 -9.62
C TRP A 66 -0.56 -2.84 -9.22
N HIS A 67 -1.31 -2.00 -8.49
CA HIS A 67 -2.67 -2.31 -8.07
C HIS A 67 -3.60 -2.57 -9.26
N GLY A 68 -3.54 -1.77 -10.32
CA GLY A 68 -4.36 -1.97 -11.52
C GLY A 68 -4.10 -3.32 -12.22
N TRP A 69 -2.84 -3.70 -12.34
CA TRP A 69 -2.41 -4.95 -12.96
C TRP A 69 -2.80 -6.18 -12.14
N LEU A 70 -2.59 -6.11 -10.82
CA LEU A 70 -2.90 -7.17 -9.87
C LEU A 70 -4.41 -7.46 -9.80
N HIS A 71 -5.24 -6.42 -9.89
CA HIS A 71 -6.71 -6.51 -9.84
C HIS A 71 -7.38 -6.74 -11.19
N TYR A 72 -6.62 -7.07 -12.24
CA TYR A 72 -7.14 -7.30 -13.60
C TYR A 72 -7.92 -6.11 -14.20
N ILE A 73 -7.61 -4.88 -13.76
CA ILE A 73 -8.21 -3.65 -14.30
C ILE A 73 -7.51 -3.27 -15.60
N THR A 74 -6.20 -3.51 -15.68
CA THR A 74 -5.36 -3.25 -16.86
C THR A 74 -4.33 -4.36 -17.02
N ASP A 75 -3.90 -4.62 -18.26
CA ASP A 75 -2.81 -5.54 -18.56
C ASP A 75 -1.44 -4.85 -18.62
N ARG A 76 -1.42 -3.51 -18.53
CA ARG A 76 -0.17 -2.74 -18.43
C ARG A 76 0.50 -3.03 -17.10
N THR A 77 1.78 -3.35 -17.15
CA THR A 77 2.57 -3.65 -15.95
C THR A 77 2.79 -2.38 -15.11
N GLY A 78 3.16 -2.56 -13.84
CA GLY A 78 3.45 -1.42 -12.97
C GLY A 78 4.61 -0.57 -13.47
N ASP A 79 5.60 -1.17 -14.13
CA ASP A 79 6.74 -0.45 -14.69
C ASP A 79 6.33 0.49 -15.84
N GLU A 80 5.39 0.04 -16.69
CA GLU A 80 4.82 0.88 -17.75
C GLU A 80 4.01 2.06 -17.18
N LEU A 81 3.19 1.80 -16.16
CA LEU A 81 2.40 2.84 -15.51
C LEU A 81 3.25 3.80 -14.68
N LEU A 82 4.37 3.33 -14.14
CA LEU A 82 5.32 4.18 -13.41
C LEU A 82 5.91 5.27 -14.30
N MET A 83 6.14 4.99 -15.59
CA MET A 83 6.60 6.00 -16.56
C MET A 83 5.58 7.12 -16.79
N LEU A 84 4.29 6.84 -16.57
CA LEU A 84 3.19 7.79 -16.72
C LEU A 84 2.90 8.58 -15.44
N ARG A 85 3.61 8.30 -14.33
CA ARG A 85 3.38 8.96 -13.04
C ARG A 85 3.60 10.48 -13.14
N PRO A 86 2.67 11.31 -12.64
CA PRO A 86 2.83 12.76 -12.67
C PRO A 86 4.01 13.21 -11.80
N LYS A 87 5.03 13.80 -12.43
CA LYS A 87 6.28 14.19 -11.75
C LYS A 87 6.15 15.40 -10.81
N ARG A 88 5.20 16.31 -11.09
CA ARG A 88 5.09 17.60 -10.37
C ARG A 88 4.47 17.48 -8.98
N TYR A 89 3.48 16.60 -8.82
CA TYR A 89 2.66 16.50 -7.62
C TYR A 89 2.48 15.05 -7.14
N GLY A 90 3.13 14.10 -7.80
CA GLY A 90 3.06 12.69 -7.42
C GLY A 90 3.66 12.49 -6.03
N ILE A 91 2.83 12.03 -5.10
CA ILE A 91 3.25 11.65 -3.75
C ILE A 91 3.65 10.18 -3.78
N GLU A 92 4.66 9.82 -2.98
CA GLU A 92 5.03 8.41 -2.83
C GLU A 92 3.93 7.60 -2.15
N HIS A 93 3.83 6.32 -2.53
CA HIS A 93 2.88 5.42 -1.92
C HIS A 93 3.15 5.27 -0.43
N LYS A 94 2.07 5.34 0.36
CA LYS A 94 2.07 5.06 1.79
C LYS A 94 1.01 3.99 2.03
N GLU A 95 1.39 2.96 2.77
CA GLU A 95 0.44 1.95 3.21
C GLU A 95 -0.58 2.54 4.19
N ASN A 96 -1.62 1.76 4.49
CA ASN A 96 -2.63 2.18 5.43
C ASN A 96 -2.18 1.95 6.88
N PHE A 97 -1.81 3.03 7.57
CA PHE A 97 -1.41 3.04 8.99
C PHE A 97 -2.60 3.08 9.98
N THR A 98 -3.80 2.68 9.55
CA THR A 98 -4.96 2.63 10.45
C THR A 98 -4.67 1.71 11.63
N GLY A 99 -4.72 2.26 12.85
CA GLY A 99 -4.47 1.53 14.09
C GLY A 99 -3.02 1.53 14.56
N GLU A 100 -2.09 2.16 13.86
CA GLU A 100 -0.67 2.24 14.24
C GLU A 100 -0.31 3.49 15.06
N GLY A 101 -1.27 4.06 15.78
CA GLY A 101 -1.10 5.24 16.64
C GLY A 101 -1.57 6.56 16.02
N ASP A 102 -2.00 7.50 16.87
CA ASP A 102 -2.66 8.74 16.44
C ASP A 102 -1.76 9.66 15.59
N GLU A 103 -0.43 9.54 15.70
CA GLU A 103 0.51 10.33 14.91
C GLU A 103 0.53 9.94 13.42
N PHE A 104 0.29 8.67 13.11
CA PHE A 104 0.32 8.15 11.73
C PHE A 104 -1.07 8.18 11.07
N ILE A 105 -2.13 8.19 11.88
CA ILE A 105 -3.51 8.17 11.43
C ILE A 105 -3.94 9.56 10.99
N TYR A 106 -4.76 9.61 9.95
CA TYR A 106 -5.37 10.86 9.52
C TYR A 106 -6.44 11.32 10.50
N HIS A 107 -6.28 12.53 11.04
CA HIS A 107 -7.31 13.22 11.80
C HIS A 107 -7.89 14.41 11.02
N SER A 108 -9.21 14.55 11.04
CA SER A 108 -9.88 15.69 10.43
C SER A 108 -9.48 17.01 11.12
N LYS A 109 -9.68 18.14 10.45
CA LYS A 109 -9.25 19.45 10.97
C LYS A 109 -9.93 19.87 12.27
N GLY A 110 -11.09 19.31 12.62
CA GLY A 110 -11.79 19.61 13.88
C GLY A 110 -11.53 18.61 15.01
N HIS A 111 -10.83 17.51 14.73
CA HIS A 111 -10.60 16.44 15.68
C HIS A 111 -9.65 16.88 16.81
N SER A 112 -9.95 16.54 18.06
CA SER A 112 -9.15 16.98 19.22
C SER A 112 -7.72 16.45 19.25
N LEU A 113 -7.45 15.31 18.60
CA LEU A 113 -6.09 14.75 18.47
C LEU A 113 -5.31 15.39 17.30
N ASN A 114 -5.94 16.21 16.46
CA ASN A 114 -5.22 16.91 15.40
C ASN A 114 -4.44 18.09 16.01
N PRO A 115 -3.10 18.13 15.89
CA PRO A 115 -2.30 19.21 16.47
C PRO A 115 -2.65 20.59 15.89
N GLY A 116 -3.21 20.65 14.68
CA GLY A 116 -3.68 21.86 14.03
C GLY A 116 -5.20 22.01 14.10
N GLN A 117 -5.80 21.79 15.28
CA GLN A 117 -7.26 21.86 15.44
C GLN A 117 -7.78 23.23 14.96
N ARG A 118 -8.62 23.19 13.92
CA ARG A 118 -9.16 24.36 13.27
C ARG A 118 -10.38 24.85 14.03
N ASP A 119 -10.37 26.15 14.33
CA ASP A 119 -11.59 26.85 14.69
C ASP A 119 -12.44 27.15 13.44
N TRP A 120 -13.74 26.88 13.55
CA TRP A 120 -14.73 27.07 12.49
C TRP A 120 -15.57 28.34 12.69
N THR A 121 -15.24 29.16 13.70
CA THR A 121 -15.84 30.48 13.87
C THR A 121 -15.75 31.28 12.55
N ARG A 122 -16.91 31.79 12.11
CA ARG A 122 -17.03 32.55 10.85
C ARG A 122 -16.96 34.06 11.05
N TYR A 123 -16.91 34.48 12.31
CA TYR A 123 -16.85 35.86 12.74
C TYR A 123 -15.72 35.99 13.75
N GLN A 124 -15.18 37.20 13.88
CA GLN A 124 -14.22 37.50 14.92
C GLN A 124 -14.97 38.11 16.11
N PRO A 125 -15.00 37.46 17.29
CA PRO A 125 -15.58 38.08 18.46
C PRO A 125 -14.78 39.33 18.84
N TRP A 126 -15.45 40.34 19.34
CA TRP A 126 -14.77 41.50 19.90
C TRP A 126 -13.92 41.07 21.11
N GLN A 127 -12.64 41.41 21.10
CA GLN A 127 -11.71 41.16 22.21
C GLN A 127 -11.39 42.49 22.93
N PRO A 128 -11.73 42.64 24.22
CA PRO A 128 -11.43 43.86 24.97
C PRO A 128 -9.91 44.07 25.10
N THR A 129 -9.46 45.31 24.96
CA THR A 129 -8.03 45.66 24.99
C THR A 129 -7.41 45.77 26.39
N LYS A 130 -8.21 45.84 27.47
CA LYS A 130 -7.76 45.91 28.88
C LYS A 130 -8.82 45.28 29.81
N PRO A 131 -8.40 44.74 30.98
CA PRO A 131 -9.15 43.75 31.77
C PRO A 131 -10.46 44.25 32.36
#